data_AF-A0A0C2Z0U7-F1
#
_entry.id   AF-A0A0C2Z0U7-F1
#
_cell.length_a   1.000
_cell.length_b   1.000
_cell.length_c   1.000
_cell.angle_alpha   90.00
_cell.angle_beta   90.00
_cell.angle_gamma   90.00
#
_symmetry.space_group_name_H-M   'P 1'
#
loop_
_entity.id
_entity.type
_entity.pdbx_description
1 polymer ?
#
loop_
_entity_poly.entity_id
_entity_poly.type
_entity_poly.pdbx_seq_one_letter_code
_entity_poly.pdbx_strand_id
1 'polypeptide(L)'
;MRKEWLKERTNDPVRTQMYYAKKGIITGEMEFVAKIENIEPEFLRSEIARGRCIIPANVQHEHLVPMAIGIATKCKVNANIGSSALSSDIDGEIEKVDASLKYGADTIMDLSTSGDLDAIRKAVIAHSSVPVGTVPMYQILHDCNDK
;
A
#
# COMPACT_ATOMS: atom_id res chain seq x y z
N MET A 1 -12.48 -0.35 9.91
CA MET A 1 -12.38 -1.69 9.30
C MET A 1 -11.06 -2.37 9.67
N ARG A 2 -9.92 -2.00 9.04
CA ARG A 2 -8.63 -2.68 9.30
C ARG A 2 -8.15 -2.62 10.75
N LYS A 3 -8.42 -1.51 11.47
CA LYS A 3 -8.11 -1.38 12.90
C LYS A 3 -8.56 -2.59 13.74
N GLU A 4 -9.75 -3.12 13.49
CA GLU A 4 -10.26 -4.28 14.25
C GLU A 4 -9.53 -5.56 13.84
N TRP A 5 -9.30 -5.79 12.55
CA TRP A 5 -8.54 -6.95 12.06
C TRP A 5 -7.09 -6.97 12.56
N LEU A 6 -6.47 -5.79 12.73
CA LEU A 6 -5.11 -5.67 13.21
C LEU A 6 -5.00 -5.96 14.71
N LYS A 7 -6.04 -5.63 15.51
CA LYS A 7 -6.05 -5.91 16.96
C LYS A 7 -5.87 -7.40 17.25
N GLU A 8 -6.54 -8.26 16.49
CA GLU A 8 -6.48 -9.73 16.62
C GLU A 8 -5.06 -10.29 16.46
N ARG A 9 -4.17 -9.55 15.80
CA ARG A 9 -2.84 -10.02 15.37
C ARG A 9 -1.70 -9.16 15.92
N THR A 10 -1.99 -8.32 16.91
CA THR A 10 -1.04 -7.34 17.45
C THR A 10 0.22 -8.01 18.00
N ASN A 11 0.06 -9.18 18.63
CA ASN A 11 1.12 -9.92 19.30
C ASN A 11 1.79 -10.99 18.42
N ASP A 12 1.42 -11.08 17.14
CA ASP A 12 2.01 -12.06 16.24
C ASP A 12 3.44 -11.66 15.87
N PRO A 13 4.40 -12.60 15.87
CA PRO A 13 5.79 -12.31 15.52
C PRO A 13 5.97 -11.97 14.03
N VAL A 14 5.08 -12.47 13.16
CA VAL A 14 5.10 -12.21 11.72
C VAL A 14 3.70 -11.80 11.28
N ARG A 15 3.58 -10.58 10.75
CA ARG A 15 2.30 -9.95 10.40
C ARG A 15 2.16 -9.71 8.90
N THR A 16 2.58 -10.69 8.10
CA THR A 16 2.47 -10.64 6.63
C THR A 16 1.32 -11.50 6.14
N GLN A 17 0.66 -11.07 5.06
CA GLN A 17 -0.44 -11.83 4.46
C GLN A 17 0.02 -13.21 3.96
N MET A 18 1.27 -13.31 3.46
CA MET A 18 1.86 -14.60 3.07
C MET A 18 2.07 -15.56 4.26
N TYR A 19 2.46 -15.05 5.43
CA TYR A 19 2.60 -15.87 6.63
C TYR A 19 1.26 -16.48 7.04
N TYR A 20 0.21 -15.66 7.14
CA TYR A 20 -1.14 -16.14 7.46
C TYR A 20 -1.66 -17.13 6.41
N ALA A 21 -1.46 -16.81 5.12
CA ALA A 21 -1.84 -17.69 4.03
C ALA A 21 -1.19 -19.07 4.17
N LYS A 22 0.13 -19.15 4.41
CA LYS A 22 0.85 -20.42 4.58
C LYS A 22 0.41 -21.22 5.81
N LYS A 23 -0.20 -20.57 6.81
CA LYS A 23 -0.81 -21.22 7.98
C LYS A 23 -2.26 -21.68 7.75
N GLY A 24 -2.80 -21.49 6.54
CA GLY A 24 -4.20 -21.81 6.24
C GLY A 24 -5.20 -20.79 6.80
N ILE A 25 -4.71 -19.62 7.24
CA ILE A 25 -5.55 -18.57 7.82
C ILE A 25 -6.02 -17.65 6.70
N ILE A 26 -7.34 -17.46 6.59
CA ILE A 26 -7.96 -16.44 5.76
C ILE A 26 -8.12 -15.19 6.62
N THR A 27 -7.49 -14.10 6.19
CA THR A 27 -7.52 -12.82 6.92
C THR A 27 -8.71 -11.98 6.49
N GLY A 28 -9.14 -11.02 7.32
CA GLY A 28 -10.13 -10.01 6.91
C GLY A 28 -9.74 -9.25 5.63
N GLU A 29 -8.44 -9.02 5.40
CA GLU A 29 -7.97 -8.49 4.12
C GLU A 29 -8.23 -9.45 2.94
N MET A 30 -7.98 -10.75 3.09
CA MET A 30 -8.27 -11.73 2.05
C MET A 30 -9.77 -11.84 1.77
N GLU A 31 -10.62 -11.88 2.80
CA GLU A 31 -12.07 -11.92 2.62
C GLU A 31 -12.59 -10.69 1.88
N PHE A 32 -12.12 -9.50 2.27
CA PHE A 32 -12.49 -8.25 1.62
C PHE A 32 -12.10 -8.25 0.14
N VAL A 33 -10.86 -8.63 -0.15
CA VAL A 33 -10.33 -8.63 -1.52
C VAL A 33 -11.02 -9.70 -2.39
N ALA A 34 -11.24 -10.89 -1.86
CA ALA A 34 -11.93 -11.96 -2.56
C ALA A 34 -13.35 -11.54 -2.96
N LYS A 35 -14.06 -10.84 -2.06
CA LYS A 35 -15.40 -10.28 -2.33
C LYS A 35 -15.40 -9.26 -3.48
N ILE A 36 -14.46 -8.32 -3.51
CA ILE A 36 -14.43 -7.27 -4.56
C ILE A 36 -13.94 -7.80 -5.91
N GLU A 37 -13.09 -8.83 -5.92
CA GLU A 37 -12.62 -9.51 -7.12
C GLU A 37 -13.61 -10.58 -7.61
N ASN A 38 -14.65 -10.89 -6.83
CA ASN A 38 -15.63 -11.94 -7.08
C ASN A 38 -14.97 -13.32 -7.28
N ILE A 39 -14.10 -13.68 -6.33
CA ILE A 39 -13.39 -14.97 -6.28
C ILE A 39 -13.54 -15.59 -4.88
N GLU A 40 -13.27 -16.89 -4.76
CA GLU A 40 -13.31 -17.57 -3.47
C GLU A 40 -12.16 -17.12 -2.54
N PRO A 41 -12.43 -16.83 -1.25
CA PRO A 41 -11.38 -16.45 -0.29
C PRO A 41 -10.27 -17.49 -0.17
N GLU A 42 -10.63 -18.78 -0.20
CA GLU A 42 -9.65 -19.87 -0.14
C GLU A 42 -8.77 -19.93 -1.40
N PHE A 43 -9.33 -19.62 -2.57
CA PHE A 43 -8.55 -19.52 -3.80
C PHE A 43 -7.52 -18.39 -3.69
N LEU A 44 -7.94 -17.19 -3.28
CA LEU A 44 -7.02 -16.06 -3.05
C LEU A 44 -5.94 -16.39 -2.02
N ARG A 45 -6.31 -16.98 -0.87
CA ARG A 45 -5.36 -17.43 0.16
C ARG A 45 -4.32 -18.38 -0.43
N SER A 46 -4.74 -19.35 -1.25
CA SER A 46 -3.83 -20.30 -1.88
C SER A 46 -2.83 -19.63 -2.84
N GLU A 47 -3.25 -18.60 -3.58
CA GLU A 47 -2.39 -17.80 -4.48
C GLU A 47 -1.36 -16.99 -3.71
N ILE A 48 -1.76 -16.41 -2.58
CA ILE A 48 -0.86 -15.67 -1.69
C ILE A 48 0.15 -16.62 -1.04
N ALA A 49 -0.28 -17.80 -0.57
CA ALA A 49 0.60 -18.79 0.06
C ALA A 49 1.71 -19.26 -0.89
N ARG A 50 1.41 -19.40 -2.19
CA ARG A 50 2.35 -19.81 -3.24
C ARG A 50 3.07 -18.66 -3.93
N GLY A 51 2.85 -17.41 -3.49
CA GLY A 51 3.57 -16.23 -3.99
C GLY A 51 3.17 -15.76 -5.39
N ARG A 52 2.01 -16.17 -5.90
CA ARG A 52 1.46 -15.72 -7.19
C ARG A 52 0.52 -14.52 -7.09
N CYS A 53 0.23 -14.11 -5.85
CA CYS A 53 -0.58 -12.96 -5.54
C CYS A 53 -0.09 -12.32 -4.22
N ILE A 54 -0.24 -11.01 -4.08
CA ILE A 54 0.13 -10.27 -2.87
C ILE A 54 -1.01 -9.32 -2.47
N ILE A 55 -1.08 -9.00 -1.18
CA ILE A 55 -1.90 -7.90 -0.64
C ILE A 55 -0.94 -6.93 0.07
N PRO A 56 -0.57 -5.80 -0.55
CA PRO A 56 0.34 -4.82 0.05
C PRO A 56 -0.38 -4.01 1.13
N ALA A 57 -0.36 -4.52 2.36
CA ALA A 57 -1.16 -3.99 3.45
C ALA A 57 -0.35 -3.84 4.75
N ASN A 58 0.59 -2.89 4.76
CA ASN A 58 1.36 -2.55 5.97
C ASN A 58 0.39 -2.29 7.14
N VAL A 59 0.75 -2.81 8.32
CA VAL A 59 -0.04 -2.70 9.55
C VAL A 59 -0.22 -1.26 10.02
N GLN A 60 0.67 -0.34 9.63
CA GLN A 60 0.58 1.08 9.98
C GLN A 60 -0.34 1.88 9.03
N HIS A 61 -0.71 1.33 7.88
CA HIS A 61 -1.61 2.00 6.93
C HIS A 61 -3.07 1.64 7.22
N GLU A 62 -3.58 2.14 8.34
CA GLU A 62 -4.83 1.65 8.95
C GLU A 62 -6.11 2.00 8.17
N HIS A 63 -6.09 3.04 7.34
CA HIS A 63 -7.24 3.47 6.52
C HIS A 63 -7.17 2.94 5.08
N LEU A 64 -6.17 2.10 4.77
CA LEU A 64 -6.06 1.38 3.51
C LEU A 64 -7.34 0.59 3.21
N VAL A 65 -7.83 0.70 1.98
CA VAL A 65 -8.79 -0.21 1.37
C VAL A 65 -7.97 -1.34 0.72
N PRO A 66 -7.98 -2.56 1.26
CA PRO A 66 -7.11 -3.62 0.77
C PRO A 66 -7.43 -4.00 -0.68
N MET A 67 -6.38 -4.33 -1.42
CA MET A 67 -6.47 -4.93 -2.75
C MET A 67 -5.42 -6.00 -2.93
N ALA A 68 -5.57 -6.83 -3.95
CA ALA A 68 -4.57 -7.81 -4.34
C ALA A 68 -3.98 -7.50 -5.72
N ILE A 69 -2.72 -7.90 -5.88
CA ILE A 69 -1.96 -7.82 -7.14
C ILE A 69 -1.51 -9.24 -7.46
N GLY A 70 -1.96 -9.79 -8.59
CA GLY A 70 -1.56 -11.11 -9.05
C GLY A 70 -2.45 -11.67 -10.14
N ILE A 71 -2.09 -12.85 -10.64
CA ILE A 71 -2.74 -13.48 -11.80
C ILE A 71 -4.21 -13.88 -11.57
N ALA A 72 -4.62 -14.01 -10.31
CA ALA A 72 -5.98 -14.38 -9.91
C ALA A 72 -6.93 -13.16 -9.79
N THR A 73 -6.44 -11.95 -10.08
CA THR A 73 -7.15 -10.69 -9.84
C THR A 73 -7.13 -9.82 -11.08
N LYS A 74 -8.04 -8.83 -11.18
CA LYS A 74 -8.02 -7.85 -12.27
C LYS A 74 -6.65 -7.15 -12.33
N CYS A 75 -6.20 -6.83 -13.55
CA CYS A 75 -5.00 -6.03 -13.77
C CYS A 75 -5.08 -4.72 -12.96
N LYS A 76 -3.97 -4.32 -12.34
CA LYS A 76 -3.86 -3.14 -11.48
C LYS A 76 -2.96 -2.09 -12.12
N VAL A 77 -3.30 -0.81 -11.93
CA VAL A 77 -2.55 0.34 -12.45
C VAL A 77 -1.97 1.17 -11.31
N ASN A 78 -0.68 1.49 -11.40
CA ASN A 78 0.00 2.35 -10.45
C ASN A 78 0.14 3.78 -10.99
N ALA A 79 -0.10 4.78 -10.15
CA ALA A 79 0.22 6.18 -10.43
C ALA A 79 1.48 6.61 -9.67
N ASN A 80 2.43 7.25 -10.36
CA ASN A 80 3.59 7.84 -9.73
C ASN A 80 3.32 9.32 -9.44
N ILE A 81 3.55 9.73 -8.20
CA ILE A 81 3.55 11.11 -7.75
C ILE A 81 4.93 11.45 -7.18
N GLY A 82 5.12 12.66 -6.67
CA GLY A 82 6.33 13.07 -6.00
C GLY A 82 6.70 14.52 -6.25
N SER A 83 7.32 15.11 -5.23
CA SER A 83 7.94 16.43 -5.30
C SER A 83 9.28 16.36 -6.05
N SER A 84 9.67 17.50 -6.63
CA SER A 84 10.98 17.67 -7.25
C SER A 84 11.62 18.97 -6.78
N ALA A 85 12.90 19.18 -7.08
CA ALA A 85 13.62 20.42 -6.73
C ALA A 85 12.96 21.70 -7.28
N LEU A 86 12.08 21.58 -8.29
CA LEU A 86 11.36 22.70 -8.91
C LEU A 86 9.98 22.96 -8.31
N SER A 87 9.42 21.99 -7.57
CA SER A 87 8.09 22.05 -6.98
C SER A 87 8.03 21.09 -5.79
N SER A 88 8.09 21.65 -4.58
CA SER A 88 8.03 20.91 -3.32
C SER A 88 6.95 21.52 -2.44
N ASP A 89 5.71 21.15 -2.70
CA ASP A 89 4.56 21.57 -1.90
C ASP A 89 3.74 20.34 -1.50
N ILE A 90 3.44 20.24 -0.20
CA ILE A 90 2.66 19.14 0.38
C ILE A 90 1.25 19.15 -0.21
N ASP A 91 0.65 20.33 -0.34
CA ASP A 91 -0.73 20.46 -0.84
C ASP A 91 -0.83 19.99 -2.30
N GLY A 92 0.18 20.31 -3.12
CA GLY A 92 0.29 19.81 -4.48
C GLY A 92 0.44 18.29 -4.58
N GLU A 93 1.16 17.64 -3.65
CA GLU A 93 1.24 16.18 -3.61
C GLU A 93 -0.08 15.54 -3.17
N ILE A 94 -0.79 16.15 -2.22
CA ILE A 94 -2.13 15.69 -1.81
C ILE A 94 -3.11 15.79 -2.99
N GLU A 95 -3.09 16.89 -3.76
CA GLU A 95 -3.95 17.03 -4.94
C GLU A 95 -3.67 15.93 -5.98
N LYS A 96 -2.40 15.55 -6.17
CA LYS A 96 -2.02 14.43 -7.05
C LYS A 96 -2.53 13.08 -6.51
N VAL A 97 -2.51 12.86 -5.19
CA VAL A 97 -3.12 11.66 -4.57
C VAL A 97 -4.61 11.63 -4.87
N ASP A 98 -5.33 12.72 -4.61
CA ASP A 98 -6.77 12.81 -4.83
C ASP A 98 -7.14 12.61 -6.30
N ALA A 99 -6.38 13.20 -7.22
CA ALA A 99 -6.55 12.98 -8.65
C ALA A 99 -6.33 11.49 -9.02
N SER A 100 -5.27 10.87 -8.49
CA SER A 100 -4.98 9.45 -8.75
C SER A 100 -6.11 8.54 -8.27
N LEU A 101 -6.63 8.78 -7.07
CA LEU A 101 -7.78 8.04 -6.53
C LEU A 101 -9.05 8.26 -7.38
N LYS A 102 -9.33 9.52 -7.75
CA LYS A 102 -10.50 9.89 -8.57
C LYS A 102 -10.52 9.20 -9.93
N TYR A 103 -9.37 9.07 -10.58
CA TYR A 103 -9.26 8.45 -11.90
C TYR A 103 -8.98 6.94 -11.86
N GLY A 104 -8.96 6.33 -10.67
CA GLY A 104 -8.95 4.88 -10.51
C GLY A 104 -7.57 4.24 -10.50
N ALA A 105 -6.54 4.94 -10.01
CA ALA A 105 -5.27 4.31 -9.70
C ALA A 105 -5.44 3.27 -8.59
N ASP A 106 -4.97 2.06 -8.82
CA ASP A 106 -5.04 0.94 -7.89
C ASP A 106 -3.99 1.06 -6.77
N THR A 107 -2.82 1.63 -7.10
CA THR A 107 -1.75 1.95 -6.14
C THR A 107 -1.13 3.29 -6.49
N ILE A 108 -0.44 3.88 -5.52
CA ILE A 108 0.35 5.10 -5.71
C ILE A 108 1.78 4.83 -5.29
N MET A 109 2.75 5.42 -5.98
CA MET A 109 4.12 5.51 -5.49
C MET A 109 4.51 6.96 -5.27
N ASP A 110 4.99 7.27 -4.06
CA ASP A 110 5.65 8.53 -3.75
C ASP A 110 7.14 8.43 -4.13
N LEU A 111 7.52 9.14 -5.19
CA LEU A 111 8.87 9.20 -5.73
C LEU A 111 9.55 10.56 -5.45
N SER A 112 9.10 11.27 -4.41
CA SER A 112 9.67 12.55 -3.99
C SER A 112 11.18 12.46 -3.75
N THR A 113 11.93 13.46 -4.24
CA THR A 113 13.40 13.51 -4.14
C THR A 113 13.94 14.77 -3.45
N SER A 114 13.07 15.72 -3.10
CA SER A 114 13.49 17.02 -2.55
C SER A 114 12.45 17.59 -1.59
N GLY A 115 12.89 18.47 -0.68
CA GLY A 115 12.05 19.05 0.37
C GLY A 115 11.95 18.14 1.59
N ASP A 116 10.98 18.41 2.47
CA ASP A 116 10.73 17.58 3.65
C ASP A 116 10.03 16.28 3.26
N LEU A 117 10.83 15.27 2.87
CA LEU A 117 10.35 13.96 2.42
C LEU A 117 9.51 13.24 3.47
N ASP A 118 9.83 13.42 4.76
CA ASP A 118 9.10 12.79 5.86
C ASP A 118 7.72 13.41 6.05
N ALA A 119 7.63 14.75 6.01
CA ALA A 119 6.35 15.45 6.12
C ALA A 119 5.45 15.15 4.91
N ILE A 120 6.00 15.23 3.69
CA ILE A 120 5.29 14.92 2.44
C ILE A 120 4.72 13.51 2.51
N ARG A 121 5.56 12.51 2.84
CA ARG A 121 5.11 11.11 2.82
C ARG A 121 4.10 10.80 3.92
N LYS A 122 4.23 11.40 5.11
CA LYS A 122 3.21 11.28 6.16
C LYS A 122 1.86 11.80 5.67
N ALA A 123 1.85 12.95 4.98
CA ALA A 123 0.65 13.52 4.40
C ALA A 123 0.07 12.62 3.30
N VAL A 124 0.89 12.15 2.36
CA VAL A 124 0.48 11.21 1.29
C VAL A 124 -0.12 9.93 1.86
N ILE A 125 0.56 9.29 2.82
CA ILE A 125 0.07 8.06 3.44
C ILE A 125 -1.24 8.32 4.18
N ALA A 126 -1.41 9.47 4.84
CA ALA A 126 -2.64 9.81 5.58
C ALA A 126 -3.86 10.06 4.68
N HIS A 127 -3.64 10.53 3.45
CA HIS A 127 -4.72 10.82 2.48
C HIS A 127 -5.00 9.65 1.53
N SER A 128 -4.02 8.76 1.30
CA SER A 128 -4.16 7.64 0.38
C SER A 128 -4.97 6.49 0.96
N SER A 129 -6.11 6.16 0.36
CA SER A 129 -6.85 4.94 0.67
C SER A 129 -6.32 3.70 -0.06
N VAL A 130 -5.38 3.85 -1.00
CA VAL A 130 -4.76 2.76 -1.77
C VAL A 130 -3.32 2.50 -1.31
N PRO A 131 -2.72 1.34 -1.62
CA PRO A 131 -1.35 1.04 -1.22
C PRO A 131 -0.37 2.10 -1.72
N VAL A 132 0.52 2.55 -0.83
CA VAL A 132 1.59 3.52 -1.13
C VAL A 132 2.94 2.81 -1.20
N GLY A 133 3.58 2.86 -2.36
CA GLY A 133 4.97 2.42 -2.55
C GLY A 133 5.95 3.58 -2.51
N THR A 134 7.22 3.27 -2.31
CA THR A 134 8.34 4.24 -2.30
C THR A 134 9.60 3.59 -2.88
N VAL A 135 10.60 4.42 -3.16
CA VAL A 135 11.97 3.96 -3.45
C VAL A 135 12.88 4.47 -2.32
N PRO A 136 13.18 3.66 -1.29
CA PRO A 136 13.93 4.11 -0.11
C PRO A 136 15.30 4.73 -0.43
N MET A 137 15.93 4.30 -1.52
CA MET A 137 17.21 4.85 -1.99
C MET A 137 17.17 6.35 -2.24
N TYR A 138 16.02 6.91 -2.67
CA TYR A 138 15.92 8.35 -2.95
C TYR A 138 16.06 9.19 -1.68
N GLN A 139 15.42 8.78 -0.60
CA GLN A 139 15.57 9.45 0.69
C GLN A 139 16.96 9.23 1.29
N ILE A 140 17.51 8.02 1.18
CA ILE A 140 18.89 7.76 1.65
C ILE A 140 19.89 8.70 0.98
N LEU A 141 19.76 8.93 -0.34
CA LEU A 141 20.63 9.85 -1.07
C LEU A 141 20.40 11.31 -0.66
N HIS A 142 19.14 11.73 -0.48
CA HIS A 142 18.79 13.05 0.02
C HIS A 142 19.45 13.33 1.39
N ASP A 143 19.25 12.43 2.35
CA ASP A 143 19.74 12.56 3.73
C ASP A 143 21.28 12.48 3.84
N CYS A 144 21.96 11.93 2.82
CA CYS A 144 23.42 11.88 2.76
C CYS A 144 24.04 13.16 2.19
N ASN A 145 23.34 13.85 1.28
CA ASN A 145 23.80 15.12 0.71
C ASN A 145 23.47 16.33 1.60
N ASP A 146 22.57 16.16 2.57
CA ASP A 146 22.21 17.18 3.58
C ASP A 146 23.15 17.13 4.81
N LYS A 147 24.39 16.65 4.63
CA LYS A 147 25.46 16.58 5.65
C LYS A 147 26.65 17.44 5.29
#